data_AF-A0A529FR59-F1
#
_entry.id   AF-A0A529FR59-F1
#
_cell.length_a   1.000
_cell.length_b   1.000
_cell.length_c   1.000
_cell.angle_alpha   90.00
_cell.angle_beta   90.00
_cell.angle_gamma   90.00
#
_symmetry.space_group_name_H-M   'P 1'
#
loop_
_entity.id
_entity.type
_entity.pdbx_description
1 polymer ?
#
loop_
_entity_poly.entity_id
_entity_poly.type
_entity_poly.pdbx_seq_one_letter_code
_entity_poly.pdbx_strand_id
1 'polypeptide(L)'
;MSDETSNLEFQPRAQGSVMGFPAHGGRSGALGEVHARPHPLIEKPRVLIQLSFMTEGGSGVDHAVLSEMSRRLGIAAPDRQARHHAMKWGKGSLRWERHTEFSTYL
;
A
#
# COMPACT_ATOMS: atom_id res chain seq x y z
N MET A 1 46.75 24.82 -0.63
CA MET A 1 46.62 23.48 -0.04
C MET A 1 46.21 23.67 1.41
N SER A 2 44.91 23.56 1.66
CA SER A 2 44.32 23.42 2.99
C SER A 2 42.90 22.99 2.74
N ASP A 3 42.68 21.68 2.92
CA ASP A 3 41.59 20.89 2.38
C ASP A 3 40.22 21.26 2.95
N GLU A 4 39.32 21.44 2.01
CA GLU A 4 37.87 21.41 2.12
C GLU A 4 37.45 19.99 2.49
N THR A 5 37.07 19.76 3.75
CA THR A 5 36.23 18.60 4.11
C THR A 5 34.98 19.11 4.79
N SER A 6 34.02 19.48 3.95
CA SER A 6 32.61 19.64 4.27
C SER A 6 32.12 18.39 5.01
N ASN A 7 31.98 18.50 6.33
CA ASN A 7 31.38 17.48 7.16
C ASN A 7 29.85 17.51 6.91
N LEU A 8 29.42 16.87 5.82
CA LEU A 8 28.02 16.58 5.54
C LEU A 8 27.59 15.45 6.48
N GLU A 9 27.49 15.77 7.77
CA GLU A 9 26.77 14.92 8.72
C GLU A 9 25.33 14.80 8.22
N PHE A 10 24.92 13.56 7.98
CA PHE A 10 23.59 13.21 7.50
C PHE A 10 22.58 13.59 8.60
N GLN A 11 22.13 14.85 8.60
CA GLN A 11 21.14 15.32 9.57
C GLN A 11 19.88 14.47 9.41
N PRO A 12 19.46 13.71 10.44
CA PRO A 12 18.23 12.95 10.37
C PRO A 12 17.10 13.95 10.16
N ARG A 13 16.40 13.84 9.01
CA ARG A 13 15.21 14.65 8.69
C ARG A 13 14.34 14.76 9.93
N ALA A 14 14.01 16.00 10.33
CA ALA A 14 13.27 16.31 11.55
C ALA A 14 12.12 15.33 11.78
N GLN A 15 12.34 14.36 12.68
CA GLN A 15 11.32 13.47 13.19
C GLN A 15 10.54 14.30 14.20
N GLY A 16 9.30 14.69 13.87
CA GLY A 16 8.47 15.53 14.74
C GLY A 16 8.42 15.02 16.19
N SER A 17 8.23 15.89 17.18
CA SER A 17 8.21 15.44 18.58
C SER A 17 6.87 14.81 18.96
N VAL A 18 6.90 13.73 19.75
CA VAL A 18 5.71 13.16 20.40
C VAL A 18 5.86 13.36 21.90
N MET A 19 5.00 14.19 22.50
CA MET A 19 5.02 14.48 23.94
C MET A 19 6.39 14.92 24.47
N GLY A 20 7.14 15.69 23.67
CA GLY A 20 8.48 16.18 24.03
C GLY A 20 9.63 15.22 23.76
N PHE A 21 9.37 14.00 23.28
CA PHE A 21 10.40 13.04 22.84
C PHE A 21 10.58 13.07 21.32
N PRO A 22 11.79 12.81 20.79
CA PRO A 22 11.99 12.62 19.35
C PRO A 22 11.11 11.48 18.83
N ALA A 23 10.34 11.69 17.75
CA ALA A 23 9.58 10.59 17.17
C ALA A 23 10.52 9.52 16.60
N HIS A 24 10.14 8.26 16.75
CA HIS A 24 10.83 7.17 16.07
C HIS A 24 10.67 7.29 14.54
N GLY A 25 11.73 6.99 13.78
CA GLY A 25 11.71 7.08 12.31
C GLY A 25 10.66 6.21 11.62
N GLY A 26 10.27 5.10 12.24
CA GLY A 26 9.18 4.23 11.76
C GLY A 26 7.76 4.70 12.08
N ARG A 27 7.58 5.83 12.77
CA ARG A 27 6.27 6.28 13.25
C ARG A 27 5.28 6.53 12.11
N SER A 28 5.71 7.17 11.03
CA SER A 28 4.85 7.47 9.88
C SER A 28 4.32 6.18 9.23
N GLY A 29 5.17 5.15 9.12
CA GLY A 29 4.78 3.83 8.63
C GLY A 29 3.74 3.17 9.53
N ALA A 30 4.02 3.11 10.84
CA ALA A 30 3.11 2.51 11.82
C ALA A 30 1.74 3.22 11.88
N LEU A 31 1.71 4.55 11.80
CA LEU A 31 0.46 5.31 11.72
C LEU A 31 -0.28 5.05 10.40
N GLY A 32 0.46 4.95 9.29
CA GLY A 32 -0.11 4.58 7.99
C GLY A 32 -0.78 3.20 8.01
N GLU A 33 -0.22 2.23 8.74
CA GLU A 33 -0.80 0.88 8.86
C GLU A 33 -2.19 0.88 9.50
N VAL A 34 -2.40 1.66 10.55
CA VAL A 34 -3.70 1.76 11.26
C VAL A 34 -4.79 2.32 10.34
N HIS A 35 -4.44 3.24 9.44
CA HIS A 35 -5.37 3.90 8.53
C HIS A 35 -5.51 3.23 7.14
N ALA A 36 -4.70 2.21 6.84
CA ALA A 36 -4.60 1.63 5.50
C ALA A 36 -5.71 0.62 5.14
N ARG A 37 -6.64 0.28 6.04
CA ARG A 37 -7.65 -0.77 5.81
C ARG A 37 -9.09 -0.33 6.11
N PRO A 38 -9.62 0.71 5.43
CA PRO A 38 -11.03 1.05 5.57
C PRO A 38 -11.90 -0.12 5.04
N HIS A 39 -12.83 -0.59 5.87
CA HIS A 39 -13.76 -1.67 5.52
C HIS A 39 -14.60 -1.26 4.30
N PRO A 40 -14.82 -2.16 3.32
CA PRO A 40 -15.68 -1.85 2.19
C PRO A 40 -17.13 -1.64 2.67
N LEU A 41 -17.69 -0.48 2.34
CA LEU A 41 -19.11 -0.21 2.54
C LEU A 41 -19.88 -0.91 1.42
N ILE A 42 -20.77 -1.84 1.79
CA ILE A 42 -21.50 -2.69 0.85
C ILE A 42 -22.99 -2.43 0.97
N GLU A 43 -23.57 -1.87 -0.07
CA GLU A 43 -25.02 -1.68 -0.19
C GLU A 43 -25.73 -2.99 -0.51
N LYS A 44 -26.82 -3.27 0.22
CA LYS A 44 -27.62 -4.49 0.08
C LYS A 44 -28.73 -4.30 -0.97
N PRO A 45 -29.15 -5.37 -1.68
CA PRO A 45 -28.60 -6.73 -1.63
C PRO A 45 -27.32 -6.87 -2.47
N ARG A 46 -26.34 -7.65 -1.99
CA ARG A 46 -25.07 -7.90 -2.69
C ARG A 46 -24.63 -9.36 -2.54
N VAL A 47 -24.02 -9.89 -3.60
CA VAL A 47 -23.25 -11.15 -3.56
C VAL A 47 -21.77 -10.79 -3.47
N LEU A 48 -21.06 -11.43 -2.55
CA LEU A 48 -19.64 -11.20 -2.32
C LEU A 48 -18.89 -12.51 -2.59
N ILE A 49 -17.76 -12.39 -3.28
CA ILE A 49 -16.87 -13.51 -3.56
C ILE A 49 -15.50 -13.09 -3.08
N GLN A 50 -14.97 -13.78 -2.09
CA GLN A 50 -13.64 -13.51 -1.56
C GLN A 50 -12.70 -14.66 -1.92
N LEU A 51 -11.64 -14.35 -2.66
CA LEU A 51 -10.59 -15.30 -3.04
C LEU A 51 -9.29 -14.91 -2.35
N SER A 52 -8.56 -15.91 -1.87
CA SER A 52 -7.27 -15.73 -1.21
C SER A 52 -6.21 -16.57 -1.90
N PHE A 53 -5.06 -15.97 -2.22
CA PHE A 53 -3.94 -16.63 -2.88
C PHE A 53 -2.67 -16.43 -2.08
N MET A 54 -1.91 -17.51 -1.85
CA MET A 54 -0.60 -17.44 -1.20
C MET A 54 0.38 -16.66 -2.09
N THR A 55 1.18 -15.77 -1.49
CA THR A 55 2.17 -14.96 -2.19
C THR A 55 3.59 -15.39 -1.82
N GLU A 56 3.89 -16.68 -2.01
CA GLU A 56 5.17 -17.30 -1.61
C GLU A 56 6.41 -16.67 -2.30
N GLY A 57 6.23 -15.94 -3.41
CA GLY A 57 7.28 -15.24 -4.15
C GLY A 57 7.18 -13.70 -4.15
N GLY A 58 6.31 -13.12 -3.31
CA GLY A 58 6.06 -11.68 -3.27
C GLY A 58 5.01 -11.18 -4.27
N SER A 59 4.72 -9.89 -4.23
CA SER A 59 3.52 -9.30 -4.86
C SER A 59 3.66 -8.91 -6.33
N GLY A 60 4.72 -9.38 -7.01
CA GLY A 60 4.95 -9.04 -8.42
C GLY A 60 3.84 -9.54 -9.33
N VAL A 61 3.33 -10.75 -9.04
CA VAL A 61 2.23 -11.36 -9.79
C VAL A 61 0.94 -10.57 -9.61
N ASP A 62 0.55 -10.26 -8.36
CA ASP A 62 -0.64 -9.46 -8.07
C ASP A 62 -0.59 -8.11 -8.79
N HIS A 63 0.56 -7.42 -8.71
CA HIS A 63 0.73 -6.14 -9.38
C HIS A 63 0.59 -6.27 -10.91
N ALA A 64 1.14 -7.32 -11.52
CA ALA A 64 1.03 -7.55 -12.96
C ALA A 64 -0.43 -7.78 -13.38
N VAL A 65 -1.16 -8.64 -12.64
CA VAL A 65 -2.59 -8.94 -12.88
C VAL A 65 -3.43 -7.66 -12.75
N LEU A 66 -3.28 -6.94 -11.64
CA LEU A 66 -4.05 -5.71 -11.40
C LEU A 66 -3.71 -4.64 -12.43
N SER A 67 -2.43 -4.46 -12.78
CA SER A 67 -2.03 -3.52 -13.82
C SER A 67 -2.65 -3.84 -15.18
N GLU A 68 -2.72 -5.13 -15.54
CA GLU A 68 -3.36 -5.55 -16.78
C GLU A 68 -4.87 -5.29 -16.76
N MET A 69 -5.55 -5.62 -15.66
CA MET A 69 -6.98 -5.34 -15.50
C MET A 69 -7.27 -3.84 -15.54
N SER A 70 -6.48 -3.02 -14.84
CA SER A 70 -6.58 -1.56 -14.85
C SER A 70 -6.45 -0.99 -16.26
N ARG A 71 -5.47 -1.46 -17.04
CA ARG A 71 -5.31 -1.04 -18.45
C ARG A 71 -6.51 -1.40 -19.31
N ARG A 72 -7.07 -2.60 -19.17
CA ARG A 72 -8.27 -3.04 -19.90
C ARG A 72 -9.51 -2.19 -19.57
N LEU A 73 -9.55 -1.63 -18.37
CA LEU A 73 -10.63 -0.75 -17.88
C LEU A 73 -10.35 0.74 -18.11
N GLY A 74 -9.19 1.11 -18.66
CA GLY A 74 -8.80 2.51 -18.86
C GLY A 74 -8.56 3.30 -17.58
N ILE A 75 -8.24 2.63 -16.47
CA ILE A 75 -7.97 3.26 -15.17
C ILE A 75 -6.49 3.20 -14.81
N ALA A 76 -6.06 4.01 -13.85
CA ALA A 76 -4.70 3.99 -13.34
C ALA A 76 -4.39 2.64 -12.66
N ALA A 77 -3.23 2.08 -12.98
CA ALA A 77 -2.71 0.90 -12.31
C ALA A 77 -2.33 1.22 -10.84
N PRO A 78 -2.36 0.22 -9.94
CA PRO A 78 -1.85 0.40 -8.58
C PRO A 78 -0.36 0.75 -8.58
N ASP A 79 0.07 1.49 -7.56
CA ASP A 79 1.49 1.70 -7.29
C ASP A 79 2.18 0.35 -6.99
N ARG A 80 3.47 0.22 -7.33
CA ARG A 80 4.24 -1.01 -7.09
C ARG A 80 4.31 -1.41 -5.61
N GLN A 81 4.23 -0.44 -4.71
CA GLN A 81 4.23 -0.63 -3.26
C GLN A 81 2.83 -0.62 -2.65
N ALA A 82 1.77 -0.50 -3.46
CA ALA A 82 0.41 -0.54 -2.99
C ALA A 82 0.13 -1.81 -2.17
N ARG A 83 -0.59 -1.65 -1.08
CA ARG A 83 -1.08 -2.77 -0.25
C ARG A 83 -2.57 -3.00 -0.38
N HIS A 84 -3.26 -2.08 -1.05
CA HIS A 84 -4.67 -2.19 -1.37
C HIS A 84 -4.91 -1.52 -2.73
N HIS A 85 -5.90 -2.02 -3.46
CA HIS A 85 -6.38 -1.39 -4.69
C HIS A 85 -7.86 -1.67 -4.83
N ALA A 86 -8.64 -0.67 -5.24
CA ALA A 86 -10.07 -0.83 -5.47
C ALA A 86 -10.41 -0.26 -6.85
N MET A 87 -11.17 -1.02 -7.63
CA MET A 87 -11.57 -0.63 -8.96
C MET A 87 -13.00 -1.10 -9.27
N LYS A 88 -13.68 -0.38 -10.16
CA LYS A 88 -14.94 -0.87 -10.73
C LYS A 88 -14.63 -2.02 -11.68
N TRP A 89 -15.40 -3.10 -11.60
CA TRP A 89 -15.25 -4.24 -12.49
C TRP A 89 -16.60 -4.78 -12.91
N GLY A 90 -16.93 -4.65 -14.19
CA GLY A 90 -18.26 -4.98 -14.72
C GLY A 90 -19.36 -4.19 -14.01
N LYS A 91 -20.34 -4.92 -13.45
CA LYS A 91 -21.45 -4.34 -12.65
C LYS A 91 -21.13 -4.21 -11.16
N GLY A 92 -19.92 -4.57 -10.74
CA GLY A 92 -19.49 -4.57 -9.35
C GLY A 92 -18.17 -3.84 -9.14
N SER A 93 -17.47 -4.24 -8.09
CA SER A 93 -16.16 -3.74 -7.72
C SER A 93 -15.23 -4.91 -7.46
N LEU A 94 -13.94 -4.71 -7.70
CA LEU A 94 -12.87 -5.56 -7.21
C LEU A 94 -12.08 -4.76 -6.19
N ARG A 95 -11.84 -5.38 -5.03
CA ARG A 95 -10.94 -4.88 -4.00
C ARG A 95 -9.85 -5.91 -3.76
N TRP A 96 -8.61 -5.50 -3.98
CA TRP A 96 -7.43 -6.30 -3.69
C TRP A 96 -6.74 -5.78 -2.43
N GLU A 97 -6.29 -6.67 -1.56
CA GLU A 97 -5.46 -6.35 -0.39
C GLU A 97 -4.29 -7.33 -0.25
N ARG A 98 -3.12 -6.79 0.07
CA ARG A 98 -1.85 -7.52 0.24
C ARG A 98 -1.49 -7.68 1.71
N HIS A 99 -1.41 -8.93 2.13
CA HIS A 99 -0.87 -9.34 3.42
C HIS A 99 0.60 -9.77 3.27
N THR A 100 1.23 -10.18 4.36
CA THR A 100 2.63 -10.65 4.32
C THR A 100 2.75 -12.00 3.62
N GLU A 101 1.76 -12.87 3.78
CA GLU A 101 1.80 -14.28 3.35
C GLU A 101 0.87 -14.58 2.17
N PHE A 102 -0.16 -13.74 1.97
CA PHE A 102 -1.19 -13.93 0.96
C PHE A 102 -1.79 -12.60 0.49
N SER A 103 -2.56 -12.66 -0.58
CA SER A 103 -3.37 -11.55 -1.10
C SER A 103 -4.84 -11.96 -1.17
N THR A 104 -5.74 -10.99 -0.99
CA THR A 104 -7.18 -11.20 -1.10
C THR A 104 -7.77 -10.40 -2.24
N TYR A 105 -8.83 -10.94 -2.82
CA TYR A 105 -9.62 -10.35 -3.91
C TYR A 105 -11.10 -10.47 -3.56
N LEU A 106 -11.76 -9.34 -3.28
CA LEU A 106 -13.18 -9.22 -2.91
C LEU A 106 -13.99 -8.46 -3.96
#